data_AF-A0A0B2BUA8-F1
#
_entry.id   AF-A0A0B2BUA8-F1
#
_cell.length_a   1.000
_cell.length_b   1.000
_cell.length_c   1.000
_cell.angle_alpha   90.00
_cell.angle_beta   90.00
_cell.angle_gamma   90.00
#
_symmetry.space_group_name_H-M   'P 1'
#
loop_
_entity.id
_entity.type
_entity.pdbx_description
1 polymer ?
#
loop_
_entity_poly.entity_id
_entity_poly.type
_entity_poly.pdbx_seq_one_letter_code
_entity_poly.pdbx_strand_id
1 'polypeptide(L)'
;MAPPPAAHDRAATPTQGRFLPALIITVSLFFLWGMANNLNDILIAQFRKAFVLSDFGTSFVQQVFYLGYFLFAIPASLLMGAKGYKASIVLGLLLYGAGALLFYPAAMMSEYLLFLFALFVIASGLAFLETAANPLMTELGDANGAARRLNWAQAANPLGALAGIWIGRTFILSGIEHDEAALAAMSAADQLAYYQMEVRAVAPPYVIIGLVVLAFALAAAVVRFPAGERAATQDGAGLRGLSAAFRRPRLVAAAAAQLMYVGAQVGIWSFTIRYAQASVPGMTERAGADALFVSLLLFATGRFIGSSLMSQARSAVLLASFAGAACILTLVAALSPGQTGLYALVAASFFLSIQFPTIFALGVEGLGPLRRAGASLIIMAIIGGALLTALMGWVSDRADIATAMLVPAAAFVCIVAFALYARRPAGDV
;
A
#
# COMPACT_ATOMS: atom_id res chain seq x y z
N MET A 1 -26.75 42.64 36.96
CA MET A 1 -26.92 42.40 35.51
C MET A 1 -25.68 41.66 35.05
N ALA A 2 -25.77 40.33 34.93
CA ALA A 2 -24.63 39.50 34.50
C ALA A 2 -24.39 39.71 33.00
N PRO A 3 -23.13 39.76 32.52
CA PRO A 3 -22.84 39.92 31.11
C PRO A 3 -23.28 38.66 30.33
N PRO A 4 -23.74 38.80 29.08
CA PRO A 4 -24.17 37.67 28.26
C PRO A 4 -22.96 36.77 27.91
N PRO A 5 -23.17 35.44 27.78
CA PRO A 5 -22.11 34.52 27.39
C PRO A 5 -21.63 34.83 25.97
N ALA A 6 -20.31 34.86 25.80
CA ALA A 6 -19.65 35.08 24.52
C ALA A 6 -20.16 34.07 23.48
N ALA A 7 -20.64 34.57 22.35
CA ALA A 7 -20.99 33.74 21.21
C ALA A 7 -19.74 32.97 20.77
N HIS A 8 -19.81 31.64 20.85
CA HIS A 8 -18.85 30.77 20.18
C HIS A 8 -18.88 31.10 18.69
N ASP A 9 -17.81 31.73 18.22
CA ASP A 9 -17.53 31.94 16.81
C ASP A 9 -17.56 30.57 16.13
N ARG A 10 -18.63 30.30 15.39
CA ARG A 10 -18.72 29.11 14.53
C ARG A 10 -17.69 29.34 13.43
N ALA A 11 -16.50 28.76 13.62
CA ALA A 11 -15.46 28.72 12.61
C ALA A 11 -16.08 28.34 11.27
N ALA A 12 -16.09 29.30 10.34
CA ALA A 12 -16.67 29.13 9.03
C ALA A 12 -16.07 27.88 8.36
N THR A 13 -16.93 26.93 8.00
CA THR A 13 -16.57 25.75 7.23
C THR A 13 -15.78 26.20 5.99
N PRO A 14 -14.52 25.77 5.78
CA PRO A 14 -13.77 26.19 4.62
C PRO A 14 -14.55 25.76 3.38
N THR A 15 -14.87 26.72 2.50
CA THR A 15 -15.57 26.51 1.23
C THR A 15 -14.97 25.33 0.47
N GLN A 16 -15.68 24.20 0.43
CA GLN A 16 -15.24 22.93 -0.18
C GLN A 16 -14.80 23.08 -1.65
N GLY A 17 -15.28 24.12 -2.36
CA GLY A 17 -14.90 24.38 -3.75
C GLY A 17 -13.45 24.86 -3.97
N ARG A 18 -12.80 25.48 -2.98
CA ARG A 18 -11.47 26.10 -3.17
C ARG A 18 -10.30 25.09 -3.25
N PHE A 19 -10.49 23.88 -2.70
CA PHE A 19 -9.46 22.85 -2.65
C PHE A 19 -9.83 21.59 -3.46
N LEU A 20 -10.88 21.65 -4.28
CA LEU A 20 -11.29 20.53 -5.11
C LEU A 20 -10.17 19.99 -6.01
N PRO A 21 -9.34 20.81 -6.68
CA PRO A 21 -8.21 20.29 -7.46
C PRO A 21 -7.18 19.53 -6.61
N ALA A 22 -6.92 19.98 -5.37
CA ALA A 22 -5.99 19.30 -4.45
C ALA A 22 -6.55 17.96 -3.99
N LEU A 23 -7.87 17.89 -3.74
CA LEU A 23 -8.56 16.64 -3.44
C LEU A 23 -8.48 15.66 -4.62
N ILE A 24 -8.77 16.11 -5.85
CA ILE A 24 -8.68 15.28 -7.05
C ILE A 24 -7.27 14.72 -7.19
N ILE A 25 -6.23 15.56 -7.11
CA ILE A 25 -4.84 15.10 -7.17
C ILE A 25 -4.58 14.06 -6.09
N THR A 26 -4.96 14.33 -4.84
CA THR A 26 -4.72 13.42 -3.72
C THR A 26 -5.43 12.07 -3.91
N VAL A 27 -6.65 12.04 -4.46
CA VAL A 27 -7.36 10.80 -4.82
C VAL A 27 -6.62 10.06 -5.96
N SER A 28 -6.15 10.79 -6.97
CA SER A 28 -5.34 10.21 -8.05
C SER A 28 -4.01 9.62 -7.55
N LEU A 29 -3.42 10.16 -6.48
CA LEU A 29 -2.22 9.57 -5.87
C LEU A 29 -2.49 8.14 -5.37
N PHE A 30 -3.67 7.88 -4.78
CA PHE A 30 -4.03 6.53 -4.33
C PHE A 30 -4.19 5.55 -5.50
N PHE A 31 -4.69 6.03 -6.64
CA PHE A 31 -4.71 5.26 -7.90
C PHE A 31 -3.30 4.94 -8.38
N LEU A 32 -2.43 5.96 -8.50
CA LEU A 32 -1.04 5.79 -8.94
C LEU A 32 -0.25 4.83 -8.04
N TRP A 33 -0.52 4.87 -6.73
CA TRP A 33 0.05 3.93 -5.77
C TRP A 33 -0.43 2.50 -5.99
N GLY A 34 -1.75 2.29 -6.12
CA GLY A 34 -2.30 0.95 -6.37
C GLY A 34 -1.73 0.32 -7.64
N MET A 35 -1.57 1.14 -8.68
CA MET A 35 -0.92 0.76 -9.93
C MET A 35 0.55 0.38 -9.72
N ALA A 36 1.32 1.20 -9.01
CA ALA A 36 2.74 0.96 -8.74
C ALA A 36 2.97 -0.37 -8.01
N ASN A 37 2.19 -0.63 -6.96
CA ASN A 37 2.34 -1.82 -6.13
C ASN A 37 2.09 -3.11 -6.94
N ASN A 38 1.08 -3.11 -7.79
CA ASN A 38 0.76 -4.31 -8.59
C ASN A 38 1.66 -4.45 -9.82
N LEU A 39 2.15 -3.35 -10.39
CA LEU A 39 3.19 -3.42 -11.42
C LEU A 39 4.51 -3.97 -10.85
N ASN A 40 4.84 -3.67 -9.58
CA ASN A 40 5.99 -4.25 -8.93
C ASN A 40 5.93 -5.79 -8.89
N ASP A 41 4.76 -6.36 -8.60
CA ASP A 41 4.58 -7.82 -8.61
C ASP A 41 4.78 -8.42 -10.03
N ILE A 42 4.35 -7.70 -11.07
CA ILE A 42 4.58 -8.09 -12.46
C ILE A 42 6.06 -7.99 -12.83
N LEU A 43 6.75 -6.95 -12.37
CA LEU A 43 8.20 -6.81 -12.58
C LEU A 43 8.99 -7.96 -11.97
N ILE A 44 8.59 -8.46 -10.80
CA ILE A 44 9.27 -9.59 -10.16
C ILE A 44 9.21 -10.82 -11.07
N ALA A 45 8.03 -11.13 -11.61
CA ALA A 45 7.86 -12.23 -12.56
C ALA A 45 8.70 -12.02 -13.82
N GLN A 46 8.72 -10.79 -14.35
CA GLN A 46 9.49 -10.43 -15.53
C GLN A 46 11.00 -10.56 -15.32
N PHE A 47 11.52 -10.04 -14.20
CA PHE A 47 12.95 -10.09 -13.87
C PHE A 47 13.42 -11.50 -13.55
N ARG A 48 12.56 -12.36 -12.98
CA ARG A 48 12.87 -13.78 -12.80
C ARG A 48 13.20 -14.44 -14.14
N LYS A 49 12.41 -14.16 -15.18
CA LYS A 49 12.60 -14.68 -16.54
C LYS A 49 13.81 -14.03 -17.23
N ALA A 50 13.88 -12.70 -17.18
CA ALA A 50 14.85 -11.93 -17.94
C ALA A 50 16.30 -12.04 -17.44
N PHE A 51 16.48 -12.23 -16.12
CA PHE A 51 17.80 -12.29 -15.47
C PHE A 51 18.11 -13.67 -14.87
N VAL A 52 17.24 -14.67 -15.08
CA VAL A 52 17.37 -16.03 -14.51
C VAL A 52 17.65 -15.96 -13.01
N LEU A 53 16.82 -15.19 -12.29
CA LEU A 53 17.04 -14.94 -10.87
C LEU A 53 16.64 -16.14 -10.02
N SER A 54 17.47 -16.42 -9.01
CA SER A 54 17.09 -17.30 -7.91
C SER A 54 15.95 -16.68 -7.08
N ASP A 55 15.29 -17.50 -6.26
CA ASP A 55 14.23 -17.03 -5.37
C ASP A 55 14.73 -15.97 -4.37
N PHE A 56 16.02 -15.99 -4.03
CA PHE A 56 16.64 -14.91 -3.26
C PHE A 56 16.65 -13.60 -4.06
N GLY A 57 17.08 -13.63 -5.32
CA GLY A 57 17.12 -12.45 -6.19
C GLY A 57 15.73 -11.87 -6.43
N THR A 58 14.71 -12.71 -6.64
CA THR A 58 13.32 -12.22 -6.79
C THR A 58 12.79 -11.61 -5.50
N SER A 59 13.09 -12.20 -4.33
CA SER A 59 12.71 -11.65 -3.03
C SER A 59 13.38 -10.30 -2.74
N PHE A 60 14.60 -10.08 -3.26
CA PHE A 60 15.36 -8.85 -3.04
C PHE A 60 14.68 -7.64 -3.69
N VAL A 61 13.99 -7.83 -4.81
CA VAL A 61 13.16 -6.79 -5.46
C VAL A 61 12.10 -6.26 -4.49
N GLN A 62 11.37 -7.15 -3.80
CA GLN A 62 10.39 -6.74 -2.78
C GLN A 62 11.06 -6.05 -1.60
N GLN A 63 12.19 -6.59 -1.12
CA GLN A 63 12.92 -6.00 0.01
C GLN A 63 13.36 -4.56 -0.30
N VAL A 64 13.91 -4.30 -1.49
CA VAL A 64 14.30 -2.95 -1.92
C VAL A 64 13.11 -2.01 -1.99
N PHE A 65 11.96 -2.49 -2.49
CA PHE A 65 10.72 -1.70 -2.52
C PHE A 65 10.25 -1.32 -1.11
N TYR A 66 10.13 -2.29 -0.20
CA TYR A 66 9.72 -2.03 1.19
C TYR A 66 10.75 -1.21 1.99
N LEU A 67 12.04 -1.35 1.68
CA LEU A 67 13.10 -0.56 2.29
C LEU A 67 12.96 0.92 1.93
N GLY A 68 12.59 1.25 0.68
CA GLY A 68 12.29 2.62 0.27
C GLY A 68 11.19 3.25 1.13
N TYR A 69 10.11 2.51 1.39
CA TYR A 69 9.02 2.93 2.28
C TYR A 69 9.52 3.21 3.71
N PHE A 70 10.28 2.28 4.27
CA PHE A 70 10.78 2.40 5.64
C PHE A 70 11.75 3.57 5.82
N LEU A 71 12.70 3.74 4.91
CA LEU A 71 13.74 4.76 5.01
C LEU A 71 13.22 6.18 4.76
N PHE A 72 12.30 6.35 3.80
CA PHE A 72 11.88 7.69 3.35
C PHE A 72 10.60 8.22 3.97
N ALA A 73 9.85 7.42 4.74
CA ALA A 73 8.69 7.91 5.48
C ALA A 73 9.05 9.02 6.49
N ILE A 74 10.14 8.88 7.26
CA ILE A 74 10.61 9.93 8.19
C ILE A 74 11.05 11.20 7.43
N PRO A 75 11.99 11.13 6.46
CA PRO A 75 12.34 12.27 5.61
C PRO A 75 11.14 12.97 4.99
N ALA A 76 10.14 12.21 4.53
CA ALA A 76 8.90 12.75 4.00
C ALA A 76 8.12 13.56 5.04
N SER A 77 8.00 13.03 6.26
CA SER A 77 7.35 13.75 7.36
C SER A 77 8.10 15.03 7.75
N LEU A 78 9.43 14.99 7.78
CA LEU A 78 10.26 16.18 8.05
C LEU A 78 10.06 17.26 6.97
N LEU A 79 10.08 16.87 5.70
CA LEU A 79 9.82 17.80 4.59
C LEU A 79 8.40 18.36 4.64
N MET A 80 7.41 17.51 4.90
CA MET A 80 6.01 17.90 5.05
C MET A 80 5.82 18.85 6.25
N GLY A 81 6.54 18.64 7.35
CA GLY A 81 6.57 19.53 8.51
C GLY A 81 7.14 20.90 8.14
N ALA A 82 8.28 20.92 7.45
CA ALA A 82 9.01 22.16 7.13
C ALA A 82 8.40 22.98 5.99
N LYS A 83 7.95 22.33 4.91
CA LYS A 83 7.50 22.99 3.66
C LYS A 83 6.03 22.72 3.31
N GLY A 84 5.32 21.91 4.10
CA GLY A 84 3.91 21.58 3.92
C GLY A 84 3.64 20.44 2.94
N TYR A 85 2.35 20.05 2.83
CA TYR A 85 1.88 18.92 2.01
C TYR A 85 2.32 19.02 0.55
N LYS A 86 2.20 20.20 -0.06
CA LYS A 86 2.55 20.43 -1.47
C LYS A 86 3.99 20.02 -1.78
N ALA A 87 4.94 20.42 -0.94
CA ALA A 87 6.35 20.13 -1.17
C ALA A 87 6.63 18.61 -1.11
N SER A 88 6.02 17.91 -0.15
CA SER A 88 6.14 16.45 -0.03
C SER A 88 5.51 15.74 -1.23
N ILE A 89 4.30 16.15 -1.64
CA ILE A 89 3.59 15.54 -2.77
C ILE A 89 4.34 15.76 -4.08
N VAL A 90 4.80 16.98 -4.35
CA VAL A 90 5.54 17.30 -5.58
C VAL A 90 6.86 16.52 -5.62
N LEU A 91 7.62 16.49 -4.52
CA LEU A 91 8.86 15.70 -4.48
C LEU A 91 8.58 14.19 -4.66
N GLY A 92 7.54 13.65 -4.03
CA GLY A 92 7.14 12.26 -4.21
C GLY A 92 6.79 11.91 -5.66
N LEU A 93 6.04 12.79 -6.34
CA LEU A 93 5.70 12.62 -7.76
C LEU A 93 6.94 12.75 -8.66
N LEU A 94 7.86 13.67 -8.36
CA LEU A 94 9.12 13.80 -9.09
C LEU A 94 10.00 12.56 -8.93
N LEU A 95 10.14 12.03 -7.71
CA LEU A 95 10.89 10.81 -7.46
C LEU A 95 10.25 9.61 -8.16
N TYR A 96 8.93 9.43 -8.07
CA TYR A 96 8.23 8.37 -8.79
C TYR A 96 8.46 8.52 -10.29
N GLY A 97 8.15 9.68 -10.88
CA GLY A 97 8.34 9.92 -12.32
C GLY A 97 9.78 9.67 -12.78
N ALA A 98 10.78 10.17 -12.05
CA ALA A 98 12.19 9.95 -12.35
C ALA A 98 12.58 8.46 -12.23
N GLY A 99 12.14 7.79 -11.17
CA GLY A 99 12.36 6.36 -10.97
C GLY A 99 11.77 5.53 -12.12
N ALA A 100 10.57 5.88 -12.60
CA ALA A 100 9.96 5.21 -13.75
C ALA A 100 10.75 5.46 -15.04
N LEU A 101 11.26 6.68 -15.27
CA LEU A 101 12.12 6.96 -16.43
C LEU A 101 13.48 6.24 -16.37
N LEU A 102 14.00 5.95 -15.17
CA LEU A 102 15.25 5.17 -14.99
C LEU A 102 15.13 3.71 -15.45
N PHE A 103 13.91 3.18 -15.65
CA PHE A 103 13.73 1.86 -16.26
C PHE A 103 14.18 1.83 -17.73
N TYR A 104 14.15 2.96 -18.44
CA TYR A 104 14.63 3.02 -19.82
C TYR A 104 16.14 2.75 -19.95
N PRO A 105 17.05 3.49 -19.27
CA PRO A 105 18.47 3.17 -19.30
C PRO A 105 18.77 1.81 -18.67
N ALA A 106 18.05 1.40 -17.61
CA ALA A 106 18.18 0.05 -17.03
C ALA A 106 17.91 -1.05 -18.06
N ALA A 107 16.88 -0.87 -18.90
CA ALA A 107 16.55 -1.82 -19.94
C ALA A 107 17.56 -1.83 -21.09
N MET A 108 18.04 -0.64 -21.51
CA MET A 108 19.04 -0.55 -22.58
C MET A 108 20.39 -1.14 -22.19
N MET A 109 20.77 -1.00 -20.92
CA MET A 109 22.00 -1.58 -20.37
C MET A 109 21.83 -3.04 -19.95
N SER A 110 20.59 -3.52 -19.79
CA SER A 110 20.27 -4.85 -19.25
C SER A 110 20.94 -5.11 -17.90
N GLU A 111 20.90 -4.11 -17.01
CA GLU A 111 21.55 -4.16 -15.70
C GLU A 111 20.52 -4.28 -14.57
N TYR A 112 20.51 -5.44 -13.89
CA TYR A 112 19.57 -5.74 -12.82
C TYR A 112 19.66 -4.77 -11.64
N LEU A 113 20.87 -4.37 -11.23
CA LEU A 113 21.06 -3.42 -10.13
C LEU A 113 20.52 -2.03 -10.46
N LEU A 114 20.55 -1.63 -11.74
CA LEU A 114 19.99 -0.34 -12.16
C LEU A 114 18.46 -0.37 -12.12
N PHE A 115 17.83 -1.51 -12.43
CA PHE A 115 16.39 -1.71 -12.20
C PHE A 115 16.02 -1.66 -10.72
N LEU A 116 16.80 -2.29 -9.85
CA LEU A 116 16.59 -2.21 -8.41
C LEU A 116 16.72 -0.77 -7.89
N PHE A 117 17.72 -0.03 -8.37
CA PHE A 117 17.87 1.38 -8.02
C PHE A 117 16.67 2.21 -8.51
N ALA A 118 16.22 2.01 -9.75
CA ALA A 118 15.03 2.67 -10.29
C ALA A 118 13.78 2.37 -9.43
N LEU A 119 13.60 1.10 -9.03
CA LEU A 119 12.51 0.67 -8.16
C LEU A 119 12.60 1.30 -6.77
N PHE A 120 13.81 1.38 -6.20
CA PHE A 120 14.06 2.05 -4.93
C PHE A 120 13.68 3.54 -4.96
N VAL A 121 13.98 4.22 -6.07
CA VAL A 121 13.60 5.62 -6.29
C VAL A 121 12.08 5.77 -6.40
N ILE A 122 11.38 4.86 -7.10
CA ILE A 122 9.91 4.83 -7.12
C ILE A 122 9.34 4.63 -5.72
N ALA A 123 9.83 3.63 -4.98
CA ALA A 123 9.38 3.32 -3.63
C ALA A 123 9.60 4.51 -2.66
N SER A 124 10.73 5.19 -2.80
CA SER A 124 11.01 6.43 -2.06
C SER A 124 9.96 7.49 -2.39
N GLY A 125 9.65 7.70 -3.67
CA GLY A 125 8.60 8.63 -4.09
C GLY A 125 7.23 8.29 -3.50
N LEU A 126 6.82 7.01 -3.54
CA LEU A 126 5.59 6.52 -2.95
C LEU A 126 5.52 6.77 -1.43
N ALA A 127 6.64 6.59 -0.71
CA ALA A 127 6.72 6.91 0.72
C ALA A 127 6.39 8.38 1.00
N PHE A 128 6.88 9.32 0.17
CA PHE A 128 6.54 10.74 0.26
C PHE A 128 5.06 11.02 -0.03
N LEU A 129 4.48 10.32 -1.02
CA LEU A 129 3.08 10.47 -1.38
C LEU A 129 2.17 9.96 -0.27
N GLU A 130 2.43 8.79 0.29
CA GLU A 130 1.61 8.20 1.34
C GLU A 130 1.72 8.96 2.66
N THR A 131 2.94 9.39 3.02
CA THR A 131 3.17 10.17 4.24
C THR A 131 2.48 11.53 4.18
N ALA A 132 2.17 12.05 2.98
CA ALA A 132 1.45 13.31 2.80
C ALA A 132 -0.05 13.16 2.53
N ALA A 133 -0.45 12.25 1.65
CA ALA A 133 -1.83 12.10 1.17
C ALA A 133 -2.78 11.58 2.26
N ASN A 134 -2.34 10.57 3.02
CA ASN A 134 -3.15 9.99 4.10
C ASN A 134 -3.50 11.03 5.18
N PRO A 135 -2.53 11.74 5.81
CA PRO A 135 -2.85 12.74 6.81
C PRO A 135 -3.66 13.90 6.23
N LEU A 136 -3.36 14.35 5.00
CA LEU A 136 -4.14 15.39 4.33
C LEU A 136 -5.63 15.05 4.27
N MET A 137 -5.99 13.81 3.88
CA MET A 137 -7.40 13.40 3.82
C MET A 137 -8.07 13.28 5.19
N THR A 138 -7.30 12.95 6.24
CA THR A 138 -7.83 12.91 7.60
C THR A 138 -8.03 14.30 8.20
N GLU A 139 -7.18 15.28 7.87
CA GLU A 139 -7.29 16.68 8.33
C GLU A 139 -8.36 17.49 7.61
N LEU A 140 -8.73 17.08 6.39
CA LEU A 140 -9.66 17.85 5.55
C LEU A 140 -11.11 17.70 6.00
N GLY A 141 -11.64 18.67 6.76
CA GLY A 141 -13.05 18.71 7.18
C GLY A 141 -13.26 18.15 8.58
N ASP A 142 -14.49 17.76 8.92
CA ASP A 142 -14.84 17.37 10.29
C ASP A 142 -14.05 16.13 10.79
N ALA A 143 -13.56 16.16 12.02
CA ALA A 143 -12.73 15.10 12.59
C ALA A 143 -13.48 13.74 12.64
N ASN A 144 -14.79 13.75 12.93
CA ASN A 144 -15.58 12.52 13.02
C ASN A 144 -15.67 11.77 11.68
N GLY A 145 -15.59 12.49 10.57
CA GLY A 145 -15.64 11.94 9.21
C GLY A 145 -14.28 11.51 8.63
N ALA A 146 -13.18 11.66 9.36
CA ALA A 146 -11.82 11.47 8.83
C ALA A 146 -11.57 10.08 8.25
N ALA A 147 -11.93 9.03 8.99
CA ALA A 147 -11.75 7.65 8.54
C ALA A 147 -12.60 7.35 7.28
N ARG A 148 -13.83 7.85 7.23
CA ARG A 148 -14.71 7.68 6.07
C ARG A 148 -14.15 8.38 4.83
N ARG A 149 -13.70 9.63 4.95
CA ARG A 149 -13.08 10.36 3.83
C ARG A 149 -11.84 9.66 3.30
N LEU A 150 -10.96 9.21 4.19
CA LEU A 150 -9.76 8.50 3.80
C LEU A 150 -10.10 7.20 3.07
N ASN A 151 -11.08 6.43 3.56
CA ASN A 151 -11.55 5.21 2.91
C ASN A 151 -12.11 5.48 1.49
N TRP A 152 -12.94 6.53 1.33
CA TRP A 152 -13.45 6.93 0.01
C TRP A 152 -12.35 7.39 -0.93
N ALA A 153 -11.36 8.16 -0.45
CA ALA A 153 -10.21 8.56 -1.26
C ALA A 153 -9.38 7.34 -1.70
N GLN A 154 -9.18 6.38 -0.78
CA GLN A 154 -8.50 5.13 -1.07
C GLN A 154 -9.31 4.15 -1.91
N ALA A 155 -10.59 4.39 -2.22
CA ALA A 155 -11.35 3.58 -3.18
C ALA A 155 -10.77 3.65 -4.60
N ALA A 156 -9.96 4.68 -4.89
CA ALA A 156 -9.21 4.79 -6.13
C ALA A 156 -8.02 3.79 -6.21
N ASN A 157 -7.52 3.29 -5.08
CA ASN A 157 -6.36 2.40 -5.04
C ASN A 157 -6.63 1.01 -5.66
N PRO A 158 -7.72 0.29 -5.34
CA PRO A 158 -8.05 -0.95 -6.04
C PRO A 158 -8.27 -0.76 -7.55
N LEU A 159 -8.81 0.38 -7.98
CA LEU A 159 -8.94 0.70 -9.41
C LEU A 159 -7.57 0.86 -10.07
N GLY A 160 -6.63 1.50 -9.37
CA GLY A 160 -5.23 1.60 -9.78
C GLY A 160 -4.55 0.23 -9.87
N ALA A 161 -4.79 -0.64 -8.89
CA ALA A 161 -4.29 -2.01 -8.89
C ALA A 161 -4.74 -2.79 -10.13
N LEU A 162 -6.05 -2.75 -10.44
CA LEU A 162 -6.60 -3.38 -11.64
C LEU A 162 -6.00 -2.81 -12.93
N ALA A 163 -5.82 -1.49 -13.00
CA ALA A 163 -5.17 -0.84 -14.15
C ALA A 163 -3.70 -1.28 -14.30
N GLY A 164 -2.95 -1.36 -13.20
CA GLY A 164 -1.57 -1.83 -13.18
C GLY A 164 -1.44 -3.28 -13.66
N ILE A 165 -2.33 -4.16 -13.20
CA ILE A 165 -2.37 -5.55 -13.65
C ILE A 165 -2.68 -5.64 -15.15
N TRP A 166 -3.68 -4.90 -15.60
CA TRP A 166 -4.05 -4.88 -17.02
C TRP A 166 -2.91 -4.36 -17.91
N ILE A 167 -2.24 -3.29 -17.50
CA ILE A 167 -1.08 -2.75 -18.22
C ILE A 167 0.05 -3.77 -18.25
N GLY A 168 0.44 -4.31 -17.10
CA GLY A 168 1.58 -5.22 -17.03
C GLY A 168 1.32 -6.54 -17.78
N ARG A 169 0.10 -7.10 -17.69
CA ARG A 169 -0.29 -8.29 -18.46
C ARG A 169 -0.26 -8.05 -19.96
N THR A 170 -0.70 -6.88 -20.43
CA THR A 170 -0.89 -6.62 -21.86
C THR A 170 0.39 -6.14 -22.54
N PHE A 171 1.22 -5.37 -21.82
CA PHE A 171 2.35 -4.65 -22.40
C PHE A 171 3.72 -5.06 -21.86
N ILE A 172 3.81 -5.71 -20.69
CA ILE A 172 5.09 -6.12 -20.10
C ILE A 172 5.32 -7.61 -20.28
N LEU A 173 4.33 -8.44 -19.93
CA LEU A 173 4.45 -9.89 -20.04
C LEU A 173 4.36 -10.32 -21.50
N SER A 174 5.42 -10.97 -22.01
CA SER A 174 5.46 -11.49 -23.39
C SER A 174 4.51 -12.67 -23.62
N GLY A 175 4.14 -13.38 -22.55
CA GLY A 175 3.40 -14.64 -22.63
C GLY A 175 4.26 -15.82 -23.12
N ILE A 176 5.55 -15.61 -23.34
CA ILE A 176 6.50 -16.65 -23.76
C ILE A 176 7.16 -17.23 -22.51
N GLU A 177 7.02 -18.54 -22.32
CA GLU A 177 7.65 -19.28 -21.23
C GLU A 177 8.50 -20.40 -21.80
N HIS A 178 9.80 -20.32 -21.52
CA HIS A 178 10.74 -21.40 -21.80
C HIS A 178 11.09 -22.08 -20.48
N ASP A 179 10.97 -23.41 -20.44
CA ASP A 179 11.52 -24.19 -19.34
C ASP A 179 13.04 -24.29 -19.46
N GLU A 180 13.71 -24.79 -18.41
CA GLU A 180 15.18 -24.88 -18.39
C GLU A 180 15.74 -25.71 -19.55
N ALA A 181 15.02 -26.76 -19.97
CA ALA A 181 15.42 -27.61 -21.08
C ALA A 181 15.29 -26.89 -22.44
N ALA A 182 14.21 -26.15 -22.65
CA ALA A 182 14.00 -25.34 -23.85
C ALA A 182 15.02 -24.20 -23.94
N LEU A 183 15.31 -23.52 -22.82
CA LEU A 183 16.37 -22.51 -22.77
C LEU A 183 17.73 -23.15 -23.09
N ALA A 184 18.09 -24.27 -22.46
CA ALA A 184 19.36 -24.95 -22.71
C ALA A 184 19.52 -25.45 -24.16
N ALA A 185 18.41 -25.71 -24.86
CA ALA A 185 18.41 -26.12 -26.26
C ALA A 185 18.56 -24.95 -27.25
N MET A 186 18.35 -23.70 -26.81
CA MET A 186 18.53 -22.50 -27.65
C MET A 186 20.00 -22.20 -27.89
N SER A 187 20.31 -21.60 -29.04
CA SER A 187 21.65 -21.06 -29.26
C SER A 187 21.93 -19.91 -28.29
N ALA A 188 23.20 -19.66 -27.97
CA ALA A 188 23.58 -18.53 -27.11
C ALA A 188 23.10 -17.17 -27.67
N ALA A 189 23.00 -17.06 -29.00
CA ALA A 189 22.48 -15.86 -29.66
C ALA A 189 20.96 -15.70 -29.45
N ASP A 190 20.20 -16.79 -29.54
CA ASP A 190 18.74 -16.77 -29.36
C ASP A 190 18.37 -16.56 -27.88
N GLN A 191 19.13 -17.14 -26.95
CA GLN A 191 18.97 -16.89 -25.50
C GLN A 191 19.18 -15.40 -25.18
N LEU A 192 20.26 -14.81 -25.69
CA LEU A 192 20.55 -13.39 -25.47
C LEU A 192 19.47 -12.49 -26.08
N ALA A 193 18.99 -12.82 -27.29
CA ALA A 193 17.91 -12.07 -27.93
C ALA A 193 16.61 -12.16 -27.12
N TYR A 194 16.28 -13.35 -26.58
CA TYR A 194 15.15 -13.55 -25.69
C TYR A 194 15.25 -12.70 -24.43
N TYR A 195 16.37 -12.77 -23.70
CA TYR A 195 16.55 -11.96 -22.48
C TYR A 195 16.48 -10.46 -22.77
N GLN A 196 17.09 -9.99 -23.85
CA GLN A 196 17.02 -8.58 -24.24
C GLN A 196 15.59 -8.15 -24.60
N MET A 197 14.82 -9.01 -25.26
CA MET A 197 13.41 -8.73 -25.54
C MET A 197 12.61 -8.59 -24.23
N GLU A 198 12.76 -9.54 -23.30
CA GLU A 198 12.06 -9.51 -22.00
C GLU A 198 12.44 -8.27 -21.18
N VAL A 199 13.71 -7.89 -21.13
CA VAL A 199 14.17 -6.68 -20.44
C VAL A 199 13.59 -5.42 -21.10
N ARG A 200 13.59 -5.35 -22.43
CA ARG A 200 13.14 -4.16 -23.18
C ARG A 200 11.63 -3.96 -23.14
N ALA A 201 10.85 -5.03 -22.96
CA ALA A 201 9.39 -4.94 -22.85
C ALA A 201 8.93 -4.03 -21.69
N VAL A 202 9.72 -3.93 -20.62
CA VAL A 202 9.39 -3.10 -19.45
C VAL A 202 9.49 -1.60 -19.75
N ALA A 203 10.38 -1.19 -20.65
CA ALA A 203 10.75 0.22 -20.80
C ALA A 203 9.61 1.11 -21.34
N PRO A 204 8.90 0.77 -22.44
CA PRO A 204 7.87 1.66 -22.98
C PRO A 204 6.73 1.95 -21.99
N PRO A 205 6.13 0.96 -21.29
CA PRO A 205 5.11 1.22 -20.28
C PRO A 205 5.61 2.15 -19.16
N TYR A 206 6.83 1.92 -18.67
CA TYR A 206 7.40 2.73 -17.60
C TYR A 206 7.77 4.15 -18.02
N VAL A 207 8.17 4.36 -19.28
CA VAL A 207 8.36 5.71 -19.83
C VAL A 207 7.03 6.46 -19.86
N ILE A 208 5.96 5.84 -20.35
CA ILE A 208 4.63 6.45 -20.39
C ILE A 208 4.15 6.77 -18.97
N ILE A 209 4.26 5.83 -18.04
CA ILE A 209 3.91 6.04 -16.62
C ILE A 209 4.72 7.20 -16.03
N GLY A 210 6.03 7.24 -16.28
CA GLY A 210 6.90 8.31 -15.81
C GLY A 210 6.45 9.68 -16.31
N LEU A 211 6.16 9.81 -17.61
CA LEU A 211 5.67 11.06 -18.20
C LEU A 211 4.31 11.48 -17.62
N VAL A 212 3.37 10.54 -17.45
CA VAL A 212 2.06 10.82 -16.83
C VAL A 212 2.24 11.29 -15.38
N VAL A 213 3.07 10.60 -14.59
CA VAL A 213 3.35 10.96 -13.19
C VAL A 213 4.02 12.33 -13.09
N LEU A 214 4.94 12.67 -14.00
CA LEU A 214 5.55 14.00 -14.07
C LEU A 214 4.54 15.09 -14.47
N ALA A 215 3.56 14.77 -15.32
CA ALA A 215 2.45 15.69 -15.60
C ALA A 215 1.61 15.95 -14.34
N PHE A 216 1.36 14.91 -13.53
CA PHE A 216 0.77 15.08 -12.19
C PHE A 216 1.65 15.92 -11.26
N ALA A 217 2.98 15.76 -11.32
CA ALA A 217 3.92 16.58 -10.54
C ALA A 217 3.79 18.07 -10.89
N LEU A 218 3.73 18.39 -12.18
CA LEU A 218 3.53 19.75 -12.67
C LEU A 218 2.16 20.31 -12.25
N ALA A 219 1.10 19.51 -12.38
CA ALA A 219 -0.23 19.89 -11.92
C ALA A 219 -0.26 20.17 -10.40
N ALA A 220 0.36 19.30 -9.60
CA ALA A 220 0.49 19.50 -8.15
C ALA A 220 1.33 20.74 -7.80
N ALA A 221 2.34 21.07 -8.61
CA ALA A 221 3.17 22.25 -8.42
C ALA A 221 2.41 23.56 -8.67
N VAL A 222 1.34 23.58 -9.48
CA VAL A 222 0.51 24.79 -9.70
C VAL A 222 -0.70 24.84 -8.77
N VAL A 223 -1.23 23.70 -8.35
CA VAL A 223 -2.39 23.63 -7.45
C VAL A 223 -2.04 24.15 -6.05
N ARG A 224 -3.03 24.79 -5.42
CA ARG A 224 -2.98 25.23 -4.03
C ARG A 224 -3.49 24.12 -3.13
N PHE A 225 -2.62 23.60 -2.28
CA PHE A 225 -2.99 22.65 -1.24
C PHE A 225 -3.46 23.37 0.02
N PRO A 226 -4.34 22.75 0.82
CA PRO A 226 -4.61 23.21 2.17
C PRO A 226 -3.28 23.31 2.95
N ALA A 227 -3.10 24.39 3.72
CA ALA A 227 -1.90 24.53 4.55
C ALA A 227 -1.84 23.49 5.69
N GLY A 228 -2.91 22.72 5.89
CA GLY A 228 -3.19 21.97 7.11
C GLY A 228 -3.33 22.90 8.30
N GLU A 229 -3.55 22.35 9.49
CA GLU A 229 -3.13 23.05 10.70
C GLU A 229 -1.61 23.21 10.57
N ARG A 230 -1.14 24.44 10.32
CA ARG A 230 0.28 24.73 10.51
C ARG A 230 0.52 24.54 12.00
N ALA A 231 1.25 23.50 12.37
CA ALA A 231 1.91 23.45 13.67
C ALA A 231 2.90 24.63 13.72
N ALA A 232 2.38 25.81 14.07
CA ALA A 232 3.16 26.99 14.40
C ALA A 232 3.68 26.90 15.85
N THR A 233 3.60 25.74 16.49
CA THR A 233 4.22 25.47 17.77
C THR A 233 5.53 24.70 17.54
N GLN A 234 6.61 25.23 18.10
CA GLN A 234 7.97 24.67 18.03
C GLN A 234 8.06 23.22 18.58
N ASP A 235 7.02 22.75 19.27
CA ASP A 235 6.99 21.46 19.98
C ASP A 235 6.66 20.24 19.08
N GLY A 236 6.05 20.44 17.90
CA GLY A 236 5.66 19.36 16.98
C GLY A 236 6.60 19.13 15.80
N ALA A 237 7.63 19.97 15.63
CA ALA A 237 8.48 19.97 14.45
C ALA A 237 9.74 19.09 14.62
N GLY A 238 10.18 18.49 13.52
CA GLY A 238 11.46 17.79 13.44
C GLY A 238 11.52 16.49 14.27
N LEU A 239 12.74 16.13 14.70
CA LEU A 239 13.01 14.90 15.45
C LEU A 239 12.33 14.87 16.83
N ARG A 240 12.07 16.04 17.44
CA ARG A 240 11.35 16.14 18.72
C ARG A 240 9.89 15.71 18.58
N GLY A 241 9.23 16.16 17.51
CA GLY A 241 7.87 15.72 17.17
C GLY A 241 7.79 14.21 16.93
N LEU A 242 8.78 13.62 16.27
CA LEU A 242 8.88 12.17 16.10
C LEU A 242 9.01 11.43 17.44
N SER A 243 9.93 11.88 18.32
CA SER A 243 10.08 11.29 19.65
C SER A 243 8.80 11.38 20.48
N ALA A 244 8.12 12.53 20.46
CA ALA A 244 6.85 12.71 21.14
C ALA A 244 5.74 11.82 20.55
N ALA A 245 5.70 11.65 19.22
CA ALA A 245 4.76 10.75 18.55
C ALA A 245 4.99 9.29 18.96
N PHE A 246 6.24 8.82 18.99
CA PHE A 246 6.59 7.46 19.44
C PHE A 246 6.16 7.15 20.88
N ARG A 247 5.98 8.16 21.73
CA ARG A 247 5.50 7.98 23.11
C ARG A 247 3.98 7.83 23.22
N ARG A 248 3.23 8.00 22.12
CA ARG A 248 1.77 7.89 22.11
C ARG A 248 1.36 6.42 21.94
N PRO A 249 0.77 5.78 22.97
CA PRO A 249 0.51 4.34 22.95
C PRO A 249 -0.45 3.94 21.83
N ARG A 250 -1.47 4.77 21.54
CA ARG A 250 -2.42 4.51 20.46
C ARG A 250 -1.79 4.55 19.07
N LEU A 251 -0.85 5.46 18.85
CA LEU A 251 -0.12 5.54 17.59
C LEU A 251 0.81 4.35 17.41
N VAL A 252 1.53 3.94 18.45
CA VAL A 252 2.38 2.73 18.41
C VAL A 252 1.55 1.48 18.16
N ALA A 253 0.40 1.36 18.84
CA ALA A 253 -0.54 0.26 18.60
C ALA A 253 -1.09 0.26 17.17
N ALA A 254 -1.36 1.44 16.60
CA ALA A 254 -1.77 1.57 15.21
C ALA A 254 -0.66 1.19 14.23
N ALA A 255 0.59 1.61 14.48
CA ALA A 255 1.74 1.22 13.67
C ALA A 255 1.97 -0.30 13.72
N ALA A 256 1.85 -0.92 14.90
CA ALA A 256 1.92 -2.38 15.03
C ALA A 256 0.76 -3.09 14.30
N ALA A 257 -0.48 -2.60 14.44
CA ALA A 257 -1.63 -3.13 13.70
C ALA A 257 -1.46 -2.98 12.19
N GLN A 258 -0.89 -1.86 11.74
CA GLN A 258 -0.59 -1.59 10.33
C GLN A 258 0.47 -2.55 9.79
N LEU A 259 1.52 -2.82 10.58
CA LEU A 259 2.57 -3.78 10.25
C LEU A 259 1.97 -5.17 10.03
N MET A 260 1.13 -5.61 10.98
CA MET A 260 0.42 -6.88 10.90
C MET A 260 -0.54 -6.93 9.70
N TYR A 261 -1.27 -5.83 9.44
CA TYR A 261 -2.21 -5.76 8.32
C TYR A 261 -1.50 -5.89 6.97
N VAL A 262 -0.46 -5.09 6.72
CA VAL A 262 0.24 -5.10 5.43
C VAL A 262 0.88 -6.47 5.21
N GLY A 263 1.49 -7.03 6.25
CA GLY A 263 2.05 -8.38 6.20
C GLY A 263 1.02 -9.46 5.89
N ALA A 264 -0.14 -9.43 6.55
CA ALA A 264 -1.23 -10.37 6.29
C ALA A 264 -1.80 -10.23 4.88
N GLN A 265 -2.01 -8.99 4.41
CA GLN A 265 -2.54 -8.71 3.07
C GLN A 265 -1.61 -9.24 1.98
N VAL A 266 -0.33 -8.84 2.03
CA VAL A 266 0.66 -9.23 1.03
C VAL A 266 0.88 -10.74 1.09
N GLY A 267 0.90 -11.33 2.29
CA GLY A 267 1.00 -12.77 2.49
C GLY A 267 -0.15 -13.57 1.88
N ILE A 268 -1.40 -13.16 2.13
CA ILE A 268 -2.58 -13.81 1.54
C ILE A 268 -2.47 -13.81 0.02
N TRP A 269 -2.23 -12.65 -0.59
CA TRP A 269 -2.19 -12.53 -2.05
C TRP A 269 -1.00 -13.27 -2.67
N SER A 270 0.20 -13.13 -2.08
CA SER A 270 1.42 -13.77 -2.60
C SER A 270 1.35 -15.29 -2.54
N PHE A 271 0.65 -15.86 -1.55
CA PHE A 271 0.55 -17.32 -1.38
C PHE A 271 -0.72 -17.91 -1.99
N THR A 272 -1.68 -17.11 -2.49
CA THR A 272 -2.97 -17.62 -3.01
C THR A 272 -2.81 -18.65 -4.13
N ILE A 273 -1.94 -18.39 -5.12
CA ILE A 273 -1.72 -19.30 -6.25
C ILE A 273 -1.13 -20.63 -5.77
N ARG A 274 -0.04 -20.55 -4.98
CA ARG A 274 0.62 -21.73 -4.42
C ARG A 274 -0.32 -22.52 -3.51
N TYR A 275 -1.16 -21.84 -2.73
CA TYR A 275 -2.16 -22.45 -1.87
C TYR A 275 -3.19 -23.21 -2.73
N ALA A 276 -3.69 -22.61 -3.81
CA ALA A 276 -4.63 -23.25 -4.71
C ALA A 276 -4.05 -24.54 -5.31
N GLN A 277 -2.80 -24.51 -5.77
CA GLN A 277 -2.11 -25.67 -6.36
C GLN A 277 -1.84 -26.78 -5.34
N ALA A 278 -1.40 -26.42 -4.13
CA ALA A 278 -1.04 -27.40 -3.11
C ALA A 278 -2.26 -28.01 -2.41
N SER A 279 -3.35 -27.25 -2.26
CA SER A 279 -4.51 -27.66 -1.47
C SER A 279 -5.67 -28.19 -2.32
N VAL A 280 -5.75 -27.88 -3.62
CA VAL A 280 -6.85 -28.35 -4.48
C VAL A 280 -6.34 -29.28 -5.59
N PRO A 281 -6.75 -30.56 -5.59
CA PRO A 281 -6.33 -31.51 -6.63
C PRO A 281 -6.68 -31.04 -8.04
N GLY A 282 -5.71 -31.11 -8.96
CA GLY A 282 -5.90 -30.75 -10.37
C GLY A 282 -5.96 -29.25 -10.66
N MET A 283 -5.68 -28.40 -9.67
CA MET A 283 -5.70 -26.94 -9.86
C MET A 283 -4.47 -26.48 -10.64
N THR A 284 -4.72 -25.82 -11.78
CA THR A 284 -3.65 -25.24 -12.61
C THR A 284 -3.20 -23.89 -12.04
N GLU A 285 -1.99 -23.47 -12.40
CA GLU A 285 -1.50 -22.14 -12.08
C GLU A 285 -2.46 -21.04 -12.56
N ARG A 286 -3.00 -21.20 -13.77
CA ARG A 286 -3.99 -20.29 -14.35
C ARG A 286 -5.26 -20.18 -13.49
N ALA A 287 -5.79 -21.30 -13.02
CA ALA A 287 -6.96 -21.29 -12.13
C ALA A 287 -6.64 -20.63 -10.77
N GLY A 288 -5.41 -20.80 -10.26
CA GLY A 288 -4.93 -20.07 -9.08
C GLY A 288 -4.84 -18.56 -9.31
N ALA A 289 -4.37 -18.13 -10.48
CA ALA A 289 -4.33 -16.73 -10.88
C ALA A 289 -5.74 -16.13 -11.03
N ASP A 290 -6.70 -16.88 -11.57
CA ASP A 290 -8.11 -16.47 -11.62
C ASP A 290 -8.68 -16.26 -10.20
N ALA A 291 -8.33 -17.13 -9.23
CA ALA A 291 -8.72 -16.96 -7.83
C ALA A 291 -8.11 -15.69 -7.19
N LEU A 292 -6.84 -15.37 -7.50
CA LEU A 292 -6.21 -14.12 -7.08
C LEU A 292 -6.89 -12.91 -7.72
N PHE A 293 -7.25 -12.98 -9.01
CA PHE A 293 -8.00 -11.91 -9.67
C PHE A 293 -9.35 -11.66 -9.01
N VAL A 294 -10.11 -12.72 -8.69
CA VAL A 294 -11.37 -12.62 -7.92
C VAL A 294 -11.13 -12.00 -6.55
N SER A 295 -10.03 -12.36 -5.87
CA SER A 295 -9.65 -11.77 -4.58
C SER A 295 -9.51 -10.25 -4.66
N LEU A 296 -8.86 -9.73 -5.71
CA LEU A 296 -8.69 -8.29 -5.93
C LEU A 296 -10.01 -7.58 -6.28
N LEU A 297 -10.90 -8.25 -7.03
CA LEU A 297 -12.24 -7.74 -7.29
C LEU A 297 -13.08 -7.65 -6.01
N LEU A 298 -12.99 -8.67 -5.15
CA LEU A 298 -13.63 -8.67 -3.84
C LEU A 298 -13.05 -7.59 -2.92
N PHE A 299 -11.73 -7.37 -2.96
CA PHE A 299 -11.09 -6.28 -2.23
C PHE A 299 -11.60 -4.90 -2.68
N ALA A 300 -11.71 -4.67 -4.00
CA ALA A 300 -12.29 -3.45 -4.55
C ALA A 300 -13.75 -3.28 -4.09
N THR A 301 -14.57 -4.32 -4.28
CA THR A 301 -15.99 -4.31 -3.91
C THR A 301 -16.19 -4.08 -2.42
N GLY A 302 -15.42 -4.78 -1.59
CA GLY A 302 -15.41 -4.61 -0.14
C GLY A 302 -15.02 -3.19 0.27
N ARG A 303 -14.13 -2.53 -0.47
CA ARG A 303 -13.75 -1.15 -0.18
C ARG A 303 -14.92 -0.20 -0.43
N PHE A 304 -15.63 -0.32 -1.54
CA PHE A 304 -16.80 0.52 -1.83
C PHE A 304 -17.94 0.30 -0.82
N ILE A 305 -18.25 -0.97 -0.51
CA ILE A 305 -19.30 -1.32 0.45
C ILE A 305 -18.90 -0.88 1.86
N GLY A 306 -17.69 -1.22 2.30
CA GLY A 306 -17.17 -0.84 3.62
C GLY A 306 -17.11 0.68 3.82
N SER A 307 -16.62 1.42 2.83
CA SER A 307 -16.60 2.90 2.86
C SER A 307 -18.00 3.52 2.96
N SER A 308 -19.00 2.86 2.39
CA SER A 308 -20.41 3.25 2.50
C SER A 308 -20.98 2.96 3.89
N LEU A 309 -20.66 1.80 4.46
CA LEU A 309 -21.10 1.40 5.81
C LEU A 309 -20.55 2.29 6.92
N MET A 310 -19.40 2.96 6.70
CA MET A 310 -18.85 3.95 7.63
C MET A 310 -19.73 5.20 7.81
N SER A 311 -20.77 5.39 6.99
CA SER A 311 -21.79 6.42 7.25
C SER A 311 -22.75 6.06 8.39
N GLN A 312 -22.87 4.78 8.72
CA GLN A 312 -23.86 4.24 9.64
C GLN A 312 -23.22 3.61 10.88
N ALA A 313 -21.98 3.12 10.77
CA ALA A 313 -21.27 2.45 11.85
C ALA A 313 -19.99 3.20 12.26
N ARG A 314 -19.62 3.11 13.54
CA ARG A 314 -18.35 3.64 14.04
C ARG A 314 -17.18 2.91 13.39
N SER A 315 -16.20 3.65 12.88
CA SER A 315 -15.02 3.12 12.18
C SER A 315 -14.29 2.02 12.93
N ALA A 316 -14.10 2.17 14.25
CA ALA A 316 -13.44 1.16 15.09
C ALA A 316 -14.23 -0.15 15.20
N VAL A 317 -15.57 -0.09 15.23
CA VAL A 317 -16.43 -1.29 15.26
C VAL A 317 -16.37 -1.99 13.91
N LEU A 318 -16.46 -1.23 12.81
CA LEU A 318 -16.38 -1.80 11.47
C LEU A 318 -15.01 -2.46 11.22
N LEU A 319 -13.92 -1.83 11.68
CA LEU A 319 -12.57 -2.41 11.65
C LEU A 319 -12.51 -3.73 12.43
N ALA A 320 -13.05 -3.78 13.65
CA ALA A 320 -13.06 -4.99 14.47
C ALA A 320 -13.84 -6.12 13.79
N SER A 321 -15.01 -5.81 13.21
CA SER A 321 -15.82 -6.79 12.49
C SER A 321 -15.13 -7.31 11.24
N PHE A 322 -14.53 -6.43 10.43
CA PHE A 322 -13.81 -6.83 9.21
C PHE A 322 -12.55 -7.64 9.54
N ALA A 323 -11.76 -7.21 10.51
CA ALA A 323 -10.58 -7.97 10.95
C ALA A 323 -10.97 -9.32 11.57
N GLY A 324 -12.07 -9.37 12.34
CA GLY A 324 -12.59 -10.62 12.90
C GLY A 324 -13.05 -11.61 11.83
N ALA A 325 -13.80 -11.13 10.82
CA ALA A 325 -14.21 -11.94 9.68
C ALA A 325 -13.01 -12.44 8.87
N ALA A 326 -12.02 -11.57 8.59
CA ALA A 326 -10.79 -11.96 7.92
C ALA A 326 -10.02 -13.02 8.71
N CYS A 327 -9.91 -12.87 10.03
CA CYS A 327 -9.29 -13.85 10.93
C CYS A 327 -9.95 -15.22 10.79
N ILE A 328 -11.28 -15.27 10.93
CA ILE A 328 -12.06 -16.53 10.82
C ILE A 328 -11.82 -17.17 9.45
N LEU A 329 -11.89 -16.41 8.37
CA LEU A 329 -11.70 -16.94 7.01
C LEU A 329 -10.28 -17.47 6.79
N THR A 330 -9.25 -16.78 7.30
CA THR A 330 -7.88 -17.30 7.23
C THR A 330 -7.64 -18.52 8.12
N LEU A 331 -8.33 -18.62 9.26
CA LEU A 331 -8.31 -19.84 10.07
C LEU A 331 -9.00 -21.01 9.36
N VAL A 332 -10.10 -20.76 8.65
CA VAL A 332 -10.74 -21.78 7.80
C VAL A 332 -9.80 -22.22 6.68
N ALA A 333 -9.07 -21.30 6.05
CA ALA A 333 -8.05 -21.65 5.07
C ALA A 333 -6.92 -22.50 5.69
N ALA A 334 -6.50 -22.20 6.92
CA ALA A 334 -5.46 -22.99 7.58
C ALA A 334 -5.93 -24.40 8.00
N LEU A 335 -7.16 -24.52 8.50
CA LEU A 335 -7.67 -25.75 9.13
C LEU A 335 -8.42 -26.67 8.16
N SER A 336 -8.94 -26.11 7.05
CA SER A 336 -9.73 -26.84 6.06
C SER A 336 -9.14 -26.64 4.65
N PRO A 337 -7.94 -27.18 4.37
CA PRO A 337 -7.34 -27.13 3.05
C PRO A 337 -8.22 -27.83 2.01
N GLY A 338 -8.21 -27.35 0.77
CA GLY A 338 -9.13 -27.75 -0.28
C GLY A 338 -9.84 -26.55 -0.90
N GLN A 339 -10.90 -26.82 -1.66
CA GLN A 339 -11.71 -25.76 -2.27
C GLN A 339 -12.32 -24.83 -1.21
N THR A 340 -12.75 -25.39 -0.07
CA THR A 340 -13.29 -24.61 1.05
C THR A 340 -12.29 -23.58 1.56
N GLY A 341 -11.05 -23.99 1.82
CA GLY A 341 -10.01 -23.08 2.28
C GLY A 341 -9.61 -22.05 1.23
N LEU A 342 -9.59 -22.43 -0.06
CA LEU A 342 -9.33 -21.49 -1.15
C LEU A 342 -10.44 -20.43 -1.25
N TYR A 343 -11.71 -20.83 -1.19
CA TYR A 343 -12.83 -19.89 -1.17
C TYR A 343 -12.82 -18.98 0.05
N ALA A 344 -12.45 -19.51 1.23
CA ALA A 344 -12.30 -18.71 2.42
C ALA A 344 -11.17 -17.67 2.27
N LEU A 345 -10.02 -18.07 1.74
CA LEU A 345 -8.88 -17.18 1.49
C LEU A 345 -9.23 -16.06 0.49
N VAL A 346 -9.92 -16.41 -0.60
CA VAL A 346 -10.40 -15.46 -1.61
C VAL A 346 -11.43 -14.50 -1.00
N ALA A 347 -12.40 -15.02 -0.25
CA ALA A 347 -13.41 -14.23 0.44
C ALA A 347 -12.82 -13.28 1.49
N ALA A 348 -11.72 -13.67 2.15
CA ALA A 348 -11.03 -12.83 3.13
C ALA A 348 -10.62 -11.47 2.53
N SER A 349 -10.29 -11.42 1.23
CA SER A 349 -9.89 -10.20 0.53
C SER A 349 -10.96 -9.11 0.56
N PHE A 350 -12.24 -9.47 0.59
CA PHE A 350 -13.33 -8.51 0.81
C PHE A 350 -13.15 -7.74 2.13
N PHE A 351 -12.75 -8.45 3.19
CA PHE A 351 -12.63 -7.90 4.53
C PHE A 351 -11.28 -7.21 4.79
N LEU A 352 -10.27 -7.39 3.93
CA LEU A 352 -9.02 -6.63 3.99
C LEU A 352 -9.23 -5.16 3.58
N SER A 353 -10.29 -4.89 2.83
CA SER A 353 -10.51 -3.67 2.06
C SER A 353 -10.40 -2.34 2.81
N ILE A 354 -11.03 -2.22 3.98
CA ILE A 354 -11.09 -0.97 4.74
C ILE A 354 -10.02 -0.85 5.83
N GLN A 355 -9.26 -1.92 6.09
CA GLN A 355 -8.47 -2.00 7.32
C GLN A 355 -7.31 -0.99 7.31
N PHE A 356 -6.52 -0.91 6.23
CA PHE A 356 -5.43 0.08 6.09
C PHE A 356 -5.88 1.52 6.41
N PRO A 357 -6.82 2.11 5.65
CA PRO A 357 -7.22 3.51 5.88
C PRO A 357 -7.87 3.69 7.25
N THR A 358 -8.56 2.69 7.76
CA THR A 358 -9.24 2.79 9.06
C THR A 358 -8.24 2.71 10.22
N ILE A 359 -7.25 1.82 10.16
CA ILE A 359 -6.15 1.76 11.13
C ILE A 359 -5.40 3.09 11.13
N PHE A 360 -5.06 3.59 9.93
CA PHE A 360 -4.36 4.87 9.79
C PHE A 360 -5.14 6.01 10.45
N ALA A 361 -6.40 6.20 10.07
CA ALA A 361 -7.22 7.30 10.58
C ALA A 361 -7.43 7.23 12.11
N LEU A 362 -7.67 6.03 12.65
CA LEU A 362 -7.81 5.82 14.09
C LEU A 362 -6.49 5.99 14.84
N GLY A 363 -5.35 5.69 14.19
CA GLY A 363 -4.03 5.83 14.78
C GLY A 363 -3.57 7.28 14.91
N VAL A 364 -3.99 8.15 13.98
CA VAL A 364 -3.64 9.58 13.99
C VAL A 364 -4.68 10.50 14.63
N GLU A 365 -5.77 9.93 15.14
CA GLU A 365 -6.82 10.65 15.87
C GLU A 365 -6.26 11.31 17.15
N GLY A 366 -6.66 12.56 17.43
CA GLY A 366 -6.25 13.30 18.64
C GLY A 366 -4.78 13.74 18.69
N LEU A 367 -3.96 13.46 17.65
CA LEU A 367 -2.53 13.81 17.67
C LEU A 367 -2.21 15.30 17.46
N GLY A 368 -3.18 16.09 16.98
CA GLY A 368 -3.00 17.52 16.71
C GLY A 368 -1.70 17.79 15.91
N PRO A 369 -0.76 18.60 16.42
CA PRO A 369 0.52 18.91 15.77
C PRO A 369 1.40 17.69 15.44
N LEU A 370 1.27 16.60 16.18
CA LEU A 370 2.07 15.38 16.00
C LEU A 370 1.55 14.50 14.86
N ARG A 371 0.41 14.82 14.24
CA ARG A 371 -0.23 14.00 13.21
C ARG A 371 0.70 13.64 12.05
N ARG A 372 1.49 14.61 11.59
CA ARG A 372 2.48 14.45 10.52
C ARG A 372 3.59 13.47 10.89
N ALA A 373 4.11 13.58 12.10
CA ALA A 373 5.13 12.66 12.63
C ALA A 373 4.55 11.26 12.86
N GLY A 374 3.30 11.17 13.34
CA GLY A 374 2.62 9.90 13.52
C GLY A 374 2.32 9.18 12.20
N ALA A 375 1.91 9.92 11.16
CA ALA A 375 1.70 9.38 9.83
C ALA A 375 2.93 8.62 9.33
N SER A 376 4.14 9.18 9.46
CA SER A 376 5.35 8.48 9.05
C SER A 376 5.58 7.16 9.78
N LEU A 377 5.22 7.04 11.06
CA LEU A 377 5.39 5.78 11.79
C LEU A 377 4.47 4.68 11.26
N ILE A 378 3.24 5.06 10.90
CA ILE A 378 2.28 4.14 10.29
C ILE A 378 2.73 3.75 8.87
N ILE A 379 3.32 4.68 8.09
CA ILE A 379 3.85 4.36 6.75
C ILE A 379 5.11 3.49 6.84
N MET A 380 6.00 3.68 7.82
CA MET A 380 7.14 2.78 8.04
C MET A 380 6.72 1.34 8.29
N ALA A 381 5.55 1.15 8.92
CA ALA A 381 5.00 -0.16 9.22
C ALA A 381 4.68 -1.00 7.96
N ILE A 382 4.64 -0.40 6.77
CA ILE A 382 4.45 -1.11 5.49
C ILE A 382 5.54 -2.18 5.26
N ILE A 383 6.71 -2.04 5.89
CA ILE A 383 7.75 -3.09 5.87
C ILE A 383 7.28 -4.45 6.43
N GLY A 384 6.16 -4.47 7.17
CA GLY A 384 5.47 -5.69 7.57
C GLY A 384 5.15 -6.64 6.41
N GLY A 385 4.96 -6.10 5.19
CA GLY A 385 4.82 -6.86 3.96
C GLY A 385 5.97 -7.85 3.78
N ALA A 386 7.23 -7.38 3.81
CA ALA A 386 8.40 -8.23 3.69
C ALA A 386 8.59 -9.17 4.91
N LEU A 387 8.36 -8.67 6.12
CA LEU A 387 8.63 -9.44 7.35
C LEU A 387 7.69 -10.64 7.50
N LEU A 388 6.38 -10.43 7.35
CA LEU A 388 5.39 -11.49 7.53
C LEU A 388 5.35 -12.45 6.35
N THR A 389 5.62 -11.99 5.11
CA THR A 389 5.74 -12.92 3.97
C THR A 389 6.95 -13.83 4.09
N ALA A 390 8.09 -13.30 4.57
CA ALA A 390 9.26 -14.13 4.88
C ALA A 390 8.94 -15.16 5.98
N LEU A 391 8.22 -14.76 7.03
CA LEU A 391 7.75 -15.67 8.07
C LEU A 391 6.80 -16.74 7.51
N MET A 392 5.85 -16.38 6.65
CA MET A 392 4.95 -17.32 5.98
C MET A 392 5.71 -18.31 5.10
N GLY A 393 6.72 -17.86 4.36
CA GLY A 393 7.61 -18.73 3.58
C GLY A 393 8.32 -19.74 4.48
N TRP A 394 8.94 -19.25 5.56
CA TRP A 394 9.62 -20.10 6.53
C TRP A 394 8.71 -21.14 7.20
N VAL A 395 7.45 -20.78 7.52
CA VAL A 395 6.44 -21.72 8.04
C VAL A 395 6.03 -22.72 6.95
N SER A 396 5.77 -22.24 5.74
CA SER A 396 5.35 -23.07 4.60
C SER A 396 6.40 -24.13 4.24
N ASP A 397 7.68 -23.82 4.37
CA ASP A 397 8.76 -24.75 4.05
C ASP A 397 8.94 -25.84 5.12
N ARG A 398 8.52 -25.59 6.36
CA ARG A 398 8.65 -26.53 7.49
C ARG A 398 7.43 -27.39 7.74
N ALA A 399 6.24 -26.86 7.45
CA ALA A 399 4.98 -27.56 7.61
C ALA A 399 4.33 -27.70 6.23
N ASP A 400 3.46 -26.77 5.90
CA ASP A 400 2.77 -26.70 4.62
C ASP A 400 2.18 -25.29 4.44
N ILE A 401 1.67 -25.02 3.24
CA ILE A 401 1.14 -23.70 2.89
C ILE A 401 -0.18 -23.35 3.60
N ALA A 402 -0.98 -24.34 3.99
CA ALA A 402 -2.20 -24.10 4.75
C ALA A 402 -1.84 -23.69 6.18
N THR A 403 -0.89 -24.36 6.81
CA THR A 403 -0.34 -23.96 8.12
C THR A 403 0.26 -22.55 8.08
N ALA A 404 0.86 -22.13 6.96
CA ALA A 404 1.34 -20.75 6.79
C ALA A 404 0.22 -19.70 6.88
N MET A 405 -1.05 -20.05 6.61
CA MET A 405 -2.21 -19.16 6.77
C MET A 405 -2.55 -18.86 8.24
N LEU A 406 -1.92 -19.53 9.21
CA LEU A 406 -2.01 -19.15 10.63
C LEU A 406 -1.31 -17.82 10.93
N VAL A 407 -0.29 -17.44 10.14
CA VAL A 407 0.41 -16.16 10.30
C VAL A 407 -0.53 -14.97 10.05
N PRO A 408 -1.26 -14.87 8.92
CA PRO A 408 -2.25 -13.81 8.73
C PRO A 408 -3.40 -13.90 9.74
N ALA A 409 -3.82 -15.09 10.18
CA ALA A 409 -4.83 -15.22 11.23
C ALA A 409 -4.38 -14.56 12.55
N ALA A 410 -3.14 -14.83 12.99
CA ALA A 410 -2.55 -14.18 14.17
C ALA A 410 -2.44 -12.66 14.00
N ALA A 411 -2.06 -12.20 12.81
CA ALA A 411 -2.01 -10.77 12.48
C ALA A 411 -3.38 -10.10 12.62
N PHE A 412 -4.48 -10.74 12.17
CA PHE A 412 -5.83 -10.20 12.34
C PHE A 412 -6.28 -10.14 13.80
N VAL A 413 -5.83 -11.06 14.66
CA VAL A 413 -6.08 -10.96 16.10
C VAL A 413 -5.49 -9.66 16.67
N CYS A 414 -4.26 -9.31 16.28
CA CYS A 414 -3.65 -8.03 16.68
C CYS A 414 -4.46 -6.82 16.18
N ILE A 415 -5.01 -6.89 14.97
CA ILE A 415 -5.83 -5.80 14.40
C ILE A 415 -7.16 -5.68 15.14
N VAL A 416 -7.82 -6.80 15.49
CA VAL A 416 -9.03 -6.79 16.31
C VAL A 416 -8.72 -6.17 17.68
N ALA A 417 -7.63 -6.56 18.33
CA ALA A 417 -7.22 -6.00 19.60
C ALA A 417 -7.02 -4.47 19.53
N PHE A 418 -6.34 -3.99 18.48
CA PHE A 418 -6.21 -2.55 18.23
C PHE A 418 -7.55 -1.87 17.99
N ALA A 419 -8.43 -2.47 17.18
CA ALA A 419 -9.74 -1.92 16.88
C ALA A 419 -10.60 -1.77 18.13
N LEU A 420 -10.56 -2.77 19.02
CA LEU A 420 -11.23 -2.73 20.33
C LEU A 420 -10.65 -1.65 21.24
N TYR A 421 -9.33 -1.52 21.28
CA TYR A 421 -8.63 -0.47 22.02
C TYR A 421 -9.00 0.94 21.51
N ALA A 422 -9.09 1.11 20.19
CA ALA A 422 -9.44 2.36 19.52
C ALA A 422 -10.95 2.69 19.53
N ARG A 423 -11.80 1.88 20.17
CA ARG A 423 -13.26 2.18 20.30
C ARG A 423 -13.53 3.41 21.15
N ARG A 424 -12.63 3.73 22.09
CA ARG A 424 -12.71 4.96 22.88
C ARG A 424 -12.12 6.10 22.05
N PRO A 425 -12.76 7.28 21.99
CA PRO A 425 -12.16 8.46 21.35
C PRO A 425 -10.76 8.71 21.90
N ALA A 426 -9.85 9.17 21.03
CA ALA A 426 -8.54 9.61 21.52
C ALA A 426 -8.72 10.85 22.40
N GLY A 427 -7.99 10.93 23.51
CA GLY A 427 -7.89 12.20 24.23
C GLY A 427 -7.08 13.18 23.38
N ASP A 428 -7.53 14.42 23.29
CA ASP A 428 -6.82 15.47 22.56
C ASP A 428 -5.47 15.77 23.24
N VAL A 429 -4.42 15.96 22.43
CA VAL A 429 -3.06 16.31 22.85
C VAL A 429 -2.86 17.81 22.90
#